data_AF-A0A1V5F450-F1
#
_entry.id   AF-A0A1V5F450-F1
#
_cell.length_a   1.000
_cell.length_b   1.000
_cell.length_c   1.000
_cell.angle_alpha   90.00
_cell.angle_beta   90.00
_cell.angle_gamma   90.00
#
_symmetry.space_group_name_H-M   'P 1'
#
loop_
_entity.id
_entity.type
_entity.pdbx_description
1 polymer ?
#
loop_
_entity_poly.entity_id
_entity_poly.type
_entity_poly.pdbx_seq_one_letter_code
_entity_poly.pdbx_strand_id
1 'polypeptide(L)'
;MIMIDTLNLFGKTKIEVPKTEGIKYAGSKLKILPYIFNMISGLDVENILDGFSGTTRVSQALAKTGFKTTSNDISIWSATFAKAYLLNNRKPEYYLPIIEYLNSLKGYVGWFSEYYGGTENNKEKRPFQLKNTMKLDAIRDEIDRMNLDEIEKSVALTSLILALDSVDNTLGHYAAYLAEWSPRSYRDLKLKLPLLFKNNQQNEVIKGDIFETVKNHKFDLAYFDPPYGSNNGKMPPSRVRYNSYYHIWTTVILNDKPKLFGKVNRRLDSKDEVAASVFEEFRKDEQGHFIAMNAIKELIHCTNSKYILLSYSSGGRATKEELFDIINSEGKMIQAIEINYKKNVMGQMRWTNEWINSDDKYMEYLFLMEKC
;
A
#
# COMPACT_ATOMS: atom_id res chain seq x y z
N MET A 1 -35.90 10.92 -0.55
CA MET A 1 -35.52 10.13 -1.75
C MET A 1 -35.17 8.75 -1.24
N ILE A 2 -36.02 7.75 -1.50
CA ILE A 2 -35.84 6.38 -1.00
C ILE A 2 -34.61 5.81 -1.73
N MET A 3 -33.52 5.56 -1.00
CA MET A 3 -32.37 4.84 -1.57
C MET A 3 -32.85 3.43 -1.90
N ILE A 4 -32.86 3.09 -3.18
CA ILE A 4 -33.04 1.71 -3.63
C ILE A 4 -31.75 0.99 -3.22
N ASP A 5 -31.81 0.17 -2.17
CA ASP A 5 -30.71 -0.69 -1.77
C ASP A 5 -30.37 -1.59 -2.96
N THR A 6 -29.24 -1.30 -3.62
CA THR A 6 -28.73 -2.19 -4.66
C THR A 6 -28.20 -3.42 -3.96
N LEU A 7 -28.73 -4.60 -4.28
CA LEU A 7 -28.23 -5.85 -3.74
C LEU A 7 -26.97 -6.27 -4.50
N ASN A 8 -25.98 -6.82 -3.80
CA ASN A 8 -24.81 -7.43 -4.41
C ASN A 8 -25.18 -8.79 -5.03
N LEU A 9 -24.19 -9.47 -5.62
CA LEU A 9 -24.35 -10.80 -6.23
C LEU A 9 -24.83 -11.89 -5.24
N PHE A 10 -24.95 -11.56 -3.96
CA PHE A 10 -25.34 -12.45 -2.86
C PHE A 10 -26.63 -12.00 -2.15
N GLY A 11 -27.38 -11.05 -2.71
CA GLY A 11 -28.64 -10.59 -2.13
C GLY A 11 -28.49 -9.76 -0.85
N LYS A 12 -27.32 -9.13 -0.62
CA LYS A 12 -27.04 -8.23 0.51
C LYS A 12 -26.84 -6.79 0.04
N THR A 13 -27.08 -5.80 0.89
CA THR A 13 -26.90 -4.37 0.57
C THR A 13 -25.47 -4.09 0.07
N LYS A 14 -25.34 -3.71 -1.20
CA LYS A 14 -24.07 -3.48 -1.86
C LYS A 14 -23.46 -2.18 -1.37
N ILE A 15 -22.26 -2.28 -0.80
CA ILE A 15 -21.46 -1.09 -0.49
C ILE A 15 -20.84 -0.59 -1.79
N GLU A 16 -21.19 0.62 -2.20
CA GLU A 16 -20.57 1.27 -3.36
C GLU A 16 -19.12 1.65 -3.02
N VAL A 17 -18.17 1.17 -3.83
CA VAL A 17 -16.75 1.45 -3.61
C VAL A 17 -16.45 2.88 -4.06
N PRO A 18 -16.01 3.77 -3.15
CA PRO A 18 -15.73 5.15 -3.49
C PRO A 18 -14.41 5.26 -4.26
N LYS A 19 -14.25 6.36 -4.99
CA LYS A 19 -12.97 6.66 -5.65
C LYS A 19 -11.87 6.87 -4.62
N THR A 20 -10.73 6.22 -4.83
CA THR A 20 -9.52 6.36 -4.01
C THR A 20 -8.38 6.95 -4.84
N GLU A 21 -7.33 7.40 -4.16
CA GLU A 21 -6.10 7.93 -4.78
C GLU A 21 -4.87 7.22 -4.19
N GLY A 22 -3.74 7.26 -4.90
CA GLY A 22 -2.50 6.62 -4.50
C GLY A 22 -1.54 6.54 -5.69
N ILE A 23 -0.25 6.51 -5.37
CA ILE A 23 0.85 6.37 -6.33
C ILE A 23 0.89 5.00 -7.01
N LYS A 24 1.76 4.83 -8.01
CA LYS A 24 2.13 3.51 -8.51
C LYS A 24 2.68 2.64 -7.38
N TYR A 25 2.14 1.43 -7.28
CA TYR A 25 2.42 0.51 -6.20
C TYR A 25 2.18 -0.93 -6.65
N ALA A 26 3.22 -1.76 -6.57
CA ALA A 26 3.14 -3.21 -6.68
C ALA A 26 2.11 -3.76 -5.68
N GLY A 27 1.25 -4.68 -6.10
CA GLY A 27 0.22 -5.22 -5.22
C GLY A 27 -0.92 -4.25 -4.86
N SER A 28 -1.05 -3.10 -5.55
CA SER A 28 -2.16 -2.17 -5.31
C SER A 28 -3.53 -2.84 -5.47
N LYS A 29 -4.37 -2.74 -4.42
CA LYS A 29 -5.68 -3.38 -4.35
C LYS A 29 -6.81 -2.62 -5.04
N LEU A 30 -6.51 -1.56 -5.79
CA LEU A 30 -7.51 -0.74 -6.49
C LEU A 30 -8.52 -1.58 -7.30
N LYS A 31 -8.04 -2.57 -8.05
CA LYS A 31 -8.91 -3.43 -8.88
C LYS A 31 -9.74 -4.42 -8.08
N ILE A 32 -9.30 -4.79 -6.87
CA ILE A 32 -9.99 -5.79 -6.05
C ILE A 32 -10.87 -5.19 -4.94
N LEU A 33 -10.85 -3.86 -4.75
CA LEU A 33 -11.73 -3.18 -3.80
C LEU A 33 -13.21 -3.63 -3.92
N PRO A 34 -13.82 -3.76 -5.12
CA PRO A 34 -15.19 -4.25 -5.23
C PRO A 34 -15.41 -5.63 -4.61
N TYR A 35 -14.42 -6.52 -4.67
CA TYR A 35 -14.51 -7.86 -4.10
C TYR A 35 -14.34 -7.84 -2.58
N ILE A 36 -13.39 -7.05 -2.06
CA ILE A 36 -13.21 -6.82 -0.62
C ILE A 36 -14.53 -6.30 -0.01
N PHE A 37 -15.11 -5.26 -0.61
CA PHE A 37 -16.36 -4.65 -0.15
C PHE A 37 -17.56 -5.59 -0.27
N ASN A 38 -17.57 -6.46 -1.27
CA ASN A 38 -18.60 -7.48 -1.41
C ASN A 38 -18.51 -8.54 -0.30
N MET A 39 -17.31 -8.94 0.12
CA MET A 39 -17.12 -9.95 1.17
C MET A 39 -17.47 -9.41 2.56
N ILE A 40 -17.16 -8.14 2.85
CA ILE A 40 -17.53 -7.52 4.13
C ILE A 40 -19.00 -7.07 4.16
N SER A 41 -19.67 -7.04 3.01
CA SER A 41 -21.09 -6.67 2.89
C SER A 41 -21.98 -7.58 3.74
N GLY A 42 -22.73 -6.97 4.64
CA GLY A 42 -23.65 -7.63 5.55
C GLY A 42 -22.98 -8.50 6.61
N LEU A 43 -21.71 -8.21 6.93
CA LEU A 43 -21.17 -8.49 8.25
C LEU A 43 -21.60 -7.36 9.20
N ASP A 44 -21.85 -7.71 10.46
CA ASP A 44 -22.11 -6.74 11.52
C ASP A 44 -20.76 -6.26 12.09
N VAL A 45 -20.18 -5.24 11.45
CA VAL A 45 -18.85 -4.70 11.74
C VAL A 45 -18.86 -3.17 11.66
N GLU A 46 -18.24 -2.51 12.61
CA GLU A 46 -18.14 -1.04 12.66
C GLU A 46 -16.69 -0.58 12.59
N ASN A 47 -15.79 -1.27 13.32
CA ASN A 47 -14.38 -0.94 13.38
C ASN A 47 -13.53 -1.96 12.61
N ILE A 48 -12.69 -1.46 11.70
CA ILE A 48 -11.96 -2.27 10.74
C ILE A 48 -10.49 -1.86 10.71
N LEU A 49 -9.60 -2.85 10.87
CA LEU A 49 -8.16 -2.69 10.67
C LEU A 49 -7.80 -2.97 9.20
N ASP A 50 -7.07 -2.06 8.58
CA ASP A 50 -6.26 -2.32 7.38
C ASP A 50 -4.80 -2.51 7.83
N GLY A 51 -4.38 -3.77 7.99
CA GLY A 51 -3.13 -4.12 8.68
C GLY A 51 -1.84 -3.83 7.90
N PHE A 52 -1.94 -3.71 6.57
CA PHE A 52 -0.83 -3.47 5.66
C PHE A 52 -1.25 -2.45 4.59
N SER A 53 -1.51 -1.22 5.05
CA SER A 53 -2.28 -0.27 4.26
C SER A 53 -1.58 0.20 2.99
N GLY A 54 -0.25 0.16 2.91
CA GLY A 54 0.51 0.53 1.73
C GLY A 54 0.14 1.94 1.23
N THR A 55 -0.40 2.05 0.01
CA THR A 55 -0.88 3.34 -0.53
C THR A 55 -2.22 3.81 0.01
N THR A 56 -2.77 3.14 1.03
CA THR A 56 -4.03 3.43 1.73
C THR A 56 -5.28 3.28 0.88
N ARG A 57 -5.23 2.51 -0.21
CA ARG A 57 -6.39 2.30 -1.10
C ARG A 57 -7.56 1.65 -0.36
N VAL A 58 -7.30 0.63 0.45
CA VAL A 58 -8.35 -0.06 1.24
C VAL A 58 -8.78 0.83 2.39
N SER A 59 -7.84 1.33 3.20
CA SER A 59 -8.07 2.34 4.25
C SER A 59 -8.96 3.53 3.81
N GLN A 60 -8.67 4.15 2.67
CA GLN A 60 -9.47 5.25 2.12
C GLN A 60 -10.89 4.82 1.79
N ALA A 61 -11.06 3.65 1.18
CA ALA A 61 -12.37 3.16 0.80
C ALA A 61 -13.21 2.83 2.05
N LEU A 62 -12.61 2.22 3.07
CA LEU A 62 -13.27 1.90 4.34
C LEU A 62 -13.73 3.18 5.06
N ALA A 63 -12.83 4.16 5.20
CA ALA A 63 -13.17 5.43 5.84
C ALA A 63 -14.26 6.22 5.07
N LYS A 64 -14.21 6.24 3.73
CA LYS A 64 -15.21 6.92 2.90
C LYS A 64 -16.58 6.24 2.90
N THR A 65 -16.65 4.96 3.26
CA THR A 65 -17.91 4.20 3.37
C THR A 65 -18.48 4.20 4.79
N GLY A 66 -17.81 4.88 5.72
CA GLY A 66 -18.34 5.16 7.05
C GLY A 66 -17.84 4.22 8.15
N PHE A 67 -16.93 3.30 7.87
CA PHE A 67 -16.31 2.47 8.90
C PHE A 67 -15.33 3.25 9.77
N LYS A 68 -15.26 2.92 11.06
CA LYS A 68 -14.18 3.35 11.94
C LYS A 68 -12.91 2.60 11.52
N THR A 69 -12.05 3.28 10.77
CA THR A 69 -10.91 2.63 10.12
C THR A 69 -9.61 2.88 10.88
N THR A 70 -8.91 1.81 11.25
CA THR A 70 -7.53 1.89 11.71
C THR A 70 -6.61 1.46 10.57
N SER A 71 -5.72 2.37 10.15
CA SER A 71 -4.73 2.10 9.11
C SER A 71 -3.39 1.79 9.76
N ASN A 72 -2.80 0.63 9.44
CA ASN A 72 -1.48 0.24 9.92
C ASN A 72 -0.50 0.00 8.77
N ASP A 73 0.73 0.46 8.92
CA ASP A 73 1.87 0.07 8.09
C ASP A 73 3.19 0.40 8.81
N ILE A 74 4.24 -0.36 8.52
CA ILE A 74 5.58 -0.04 9.06
C ILE A 74 6.18 1.22 8.41
N SER A 75 5.74 1.55 7.19
CA SER A 75 6.31 2.59 6.36
C SER A 75 5.81 3.98 6.74
N ILE A 76 6.73 4.92 6.98
CA ILE A 76 6.38 6.32 7.31
C ILE A 76 5.59 7.02 6.19
N TRP A 77 5.86 6.69 4.93
CA TRP A 77 5.13 7.28 3.80
C TRP A 77 3.69 6.79 3.73
N SER A 78 3.43 5.53 4.10
CA SER A 78 2.08 4.97 4.19
C SER A 78 1.29 5.65 5.31
N ALA A 79 1.89 5.77 6.51
CA ALA A 79 1.29 6.51 7.62
C ALA A 79 1.03 7.99 7.29
N THR A 80 1.89 8.63 6.49
CA THR A 80 1.68 10.02 6.04
C THR A 80 0.46 10.13 5.11
N PHE A 81 0.30 9.20 4.16
CA PHE A 81 -0.91 9.15 3.34
C PHE A 81 -2.15 8.89 4.19
N ALA A 82 -2.06 7.97 5.15
CA ALA A 82 -3.18 7.64 6.03
C ALA A 82 -3.59 8.86 6.86
N LYS A 83 -2.65 9.63 7.41
CA LYS A 83 -2.95 10.89 8.12
C LYS A 83 -3.63 11.90 7.20
N ALA A 84 -3.11 12.10 5.99
CA ALA A 84 -3.68 13.03 5.02
C ALA A 84 -5.12 12.68 4.62
N TYR A 85 -5.39 11.39 4.35
CA TYR A 85 -6.70 10.97 3.88
C TYR A 85 -7.70 10.67 5.00
N LEU A 86 -7.29 9.99 6.07
CA LEU A 86 -8.21 9.48 7.09
C LEU A 86 -8.41 10.46 8.25
N LEU A 87 -7.40 11.26 8.61
CA LEU A 87 -7.49 12.16 9.77
C LEU A 87 -7.85 13.60 9.38
N ASN A 88 -7.83 13.93 8.09
CA ASN A 88 -8.28 15.23 7.61
C ASN A 88 -9.78 15.47 7.88
N ASN A 89 -10.08 16.58 8.54
CA ASN A 89 -11.44 17.07 8.79
C ASN A 89 -11.75 18.40 8.08
N ARG A 90 -10.78 18.97 7.35
CA ARG A 90 -10.93 20.22 6.59
C ARG A 90 -11.43 19.91 5.17
N LYS A 91 -12.07 20.90 4.54
CA LYS A 91 -12.44 20.80 3.13
C LYS A 91 -11.20 21.02 2.25
N PRO A 92 -11.14 20.46 1.03
CA PRO A 92 -9.96 20.60 0.15
C PRO A 92 -9.52 22.05 -0.09
N GLU A 93 -10.45 23.01 -0.15
CA GLU A 93 -10.17 24.42 -0.43
C GLU A 93 -9.28 25.07 0.64
N TYR A 94 -9.31 24.56 1.88
CA TYR A 94 -8.45 25.02 2.96
C TYR A 94 -6.94 24.89 2.61
N TYR A 95 -6.58 23.83 1.88
CA TYR A 95 -5.19 23.53 1.54
C TYR A 95 -4.74 24.21 0.24
N LEU A 96 -5.65 24.82 -0.51
CA LEU A 96 -5.33 25.41 -1.81
C LEU A 96 -4.23 26.49 -1.72
N PRO A 97 -4.26 27.44 -0.76
CA PRO A 97 -3.19 28.44 -0.62
C PRO A 97 -1.81 27.81 -0.33
N ILE A 98 -1.76 26.74 0.46
CA ILE A 98 -0.52 26.01 0.77
C ILE A 98 0.04 25.39 -0.52
N ILE A 99 -0.81 24.70 -1.29
CA ILE A 99 -0.41 24.05 -2.54
C ILE A 99 0.03 25.07 -3.61
N GLU A 100 -0.68 26.19 -3.73
CA GLU A 100 -0.33 27.26 -4.66
C GLU A 100 1.00 27.92 -4.30
N TYR A 101 1.20 28.22 -3.00
CA TYR A 101 2.46 28.75 -2.51
C TYR A 101 3.64 27.82 -2.81
N LEU A 102 3.55 26.53 -2.46
CA LEU A 102 4.60 25.55 -2.75
C LEU A 102 4.87 25.42 -4.27
N ASN A 103 3.81 25.47 -5.09
CA ASN A 103 3.94 25.50 -6.55
C ASN A 103 4.60 26.79 -7.08
N SER A 104 4.57 27.90 -6.35
CA SER A 104 5.22 29.16 -6.76
C SER A 104 6.74 29.21 -6.54
N LEU A 105 7.27 28.35 -5.65
CA LEU A 105 8.69 28.39 -5.25
C LEU A 105 9.65 28.23 -6.44
N LYS A 106 10.75 29.00 -6.46
CA LYS A 106 11.82 28.75 -7.42
C LYS A 106 12.68 27.58 -6.94
N GLY A 107 12.86 26.58 -7.79
CA GLY A 107 13.74 25.44 -7.47
C GLY A 107 15.22 25.83 -7.38
N TYR A 108 15.98 25.08 -6.58
CA TYR A 108 17.45 25.19 -6.49
C TYR A 108 18.08 23.80 -6.44
N VAL A 109 19.38 23.71 -6.73
CA VAL A 109 20.13 22.45 -6.64
C VAL A 109 20.41 22.17 -5.16
N GLY A 110 19.74 21.15 -4.62
CA GLY A 110 19.99 20.61 -3.28
C GLY A 110 20.31 19.12 -3.32
N TRP A 111 20.06 18.45 -2.20
CA TRP A 111 20.41 17.04 -2.01
C TRP A 111 19.62 16.13 -2.98
N PHE A 112 18.32 16.37 -3.20
CA PHE A 112 17.54 15.56 -4.13
C PHE A 112 18.05 15.75 -5.57
N SER A 113 18.42 16.96 -5.95
CA SER A 113 19.00 17.26 -7.26
C SER A 113 20.33 16.55 -7.50
N GLU A 114 21.18 16.50 -6.48
CA GLU A 114 22.48 15.83 -6.55
C GLU A 114 22.34 14.31 -6.73
N TYR A 115 21.49 13.67 -5.92
CA TYR A 115 21.44 12.20 -5.83
C TYR A 115 20.36 11.54 -6.70
N TYR A 116 19.29 12.26 -7.01
CA TYR A 116 18.13 11.74 -7.74
C TYR A 116 17.78 12.53 -9.01
N GLY A 117 18.43 13.68 -9.23
CA GLY A 117 18.26 14.49 -10.44
C GLY A 117 19.19 14.06 -11.57
N GLY A 118 18.68 14.10 -12.80
CA GLY A 118 19.47 13.83 -14.01
C GLY A 118 19.06 14.69 -15.20
N THR A 119 19.95 14.81 -16.17
CA THR A 119 19.75 15.46 -17.46
C THR A 119 19.89 14.42 -18.59
N GLU A 120 19.66 14.81 -19.85
CA GLU A 120 19.94 13.94 -21.00
C GLU A 120 21.43 13.56 -21.11
N ASN A 121 22.32 14.38 -20.54
CA ASN A 121 23.76 14.15 -20.53
C ASN A 121 24.25 13.27 -19.36
N ASN A 122 23.35 12.86 -18.45
CA ASN A 122 23.74 12.01 -17.33
C ASN A 122 24.09 10.58 -17.81
N LYS A 123 25.32 10.14 -17.51
CA LYS A 123 25.74 8.75 -17.77
C LYS A 123 25.00 7.73 -16.89
N GLU A 124 24.59 8.16 -15.70
CA GLU A 124 23.89 7.31 -14.74
C GLU A 124 22.37 7.50 -14.84
N LYS A 125 21.64 6.41 -14.68
CA LYS A 125 20.17 6.46 -14.65
C LYS A 125 19.69 7.20 -13.40
N ARG A 126 18.63 7.99 -13.56
CA ARG A 126 18.04 8.79 -12.49
C ARG A 126 16.52 8.67 -12.49
N PRO A 127 15.87 8.70 -11.31
CA PRO A 127 14.43 8.58 -11.21
C PRO A 127 13.69 9.83 -11.67
N PHE A 128 14.34 11.00 -11.66
CA PHE A 128 13.70 12.28 -11.98
C PHE A 128 14.63 13.18 -12.79
N GLN A 129 14.06 13.99 -13.67
CA GLN A 129 14.83 15.04 -14.32
C GLN A 129 15.24 16.14 -13.32
N LEU A 130 16.41 16.74 -13.54
CA LEU A 130 17.03 17.72 -12.65
C LEU A 130 16.07 18.87 -12.30
N LYS A 131 15.30 19.37 -13.28
CA LYS A 131 14.30 20.42 -13.06
C LYS A 131 13.27 20.06 -11.99
N ASN A 132 12.85 18.79 -11.93
CA ASN A 132 11.83 18.32 -11.01
C ASN A 132 12.42 18.12 -9.61
N THR A 133 13.68 17.67 -9.52
CA THR A 133 14.37 17.55 -8.22
C THR A 133 14.78 18.89 -7.63
N MET A 134 15.10 19.89 -8.46
CA MET A 134 15.37 21.25 -7.96
C MET A 134 14.13 21.87 -7.32
N LYS A 135 12.97 21.61 -7.93
CA LYS A 135 11.67 22.01 -7.39
C LYS A 135 11.34 21.22 -6.11
N LEU A 136 11.64 19.92 -6.08
CA LEU A 136 11.51 19.08 -4.87
C LEU A 136 12.37 19.61 -3.71
N ASP A 137 13.64 19.93 -3.95
CA ASP A 137 14.55 20.49 -2.93
C ASP A 137 13.91 21.73 -2.28
N ALA A 138 13.44 22.67 -3.11
CA ALA A 138 12.80 23.89 -2.63
C ALA A 138 11.50 23.64 -1.85
N ILE A 139 10.60 22.81 -2.39
CA ILE A 139 9.32 22.51 -1.74
C ILE A 139 9.56 21.80 -0.41
N ARG A 140 10.49 20.83 -0.36
CA ARG A 140 10.68 20.04 0.84
C ARG A 140 11.30 20.87 1.96
N ASP A 141 12.31 21.66 1.68
CA ASP A 141 12.89 22.55 2.69
C ASP A 141 11.88 23.63 3.13
N GLU A 142 10.97 24.07 2.24
CA GLU A 142 9.90 25.00 2.62
C GLU A 142 8.86 24.35 3.55
N ILE A 143 8.42 23.12 3.27
CA ILE A 143 7.48 22.38 4.15
C ILE A 143 8.02 22.25 5.59
N ASP A 144 9.35 22.16 5.79
CA ASP A 144 9.95 22.13 7.13
C ASP A 144 10.04 23.51 7.80
N ARG A 145 10.07 24.60 7.02
CA ARG A 145 10.08 25.97 7.56
C ARG A 145 8.67 26.47 7.90
N MET A 146 7.67 26.02 7.15
CA MET A 146 6.28 26.39 7.40
C MET A 146 5.83 25.81 8.76
N ASN A 147 5.09 26.60 9.53
CA ASN A 147 4.49 26.15 10.80
C ASN A 147 3.18 25.39 10.53
N LEU A 148 3.27 24.26 9.83
CA LEU A 148 2.15 23.39 9.51
C LEU A 148 1.87 22.43 10.66
N ASP A 149 0.59 22.20 10.96
CA ASP A 149 0.21 21.09 11.84
C ASP A 149 0.50 19.73 11.16
N GLU A 150 0.36 18.65 11.93
CA GLU A 150 0.67 17.30 11.45
C GLU A 150 -0.15 16.90 10.21
N ILE A 151 -1.44 17.28 10.16
CA ILE A 151 -2.34 16.93 9.07
C ILE A 151 -2.04 17.80 7.86
N GLU A 152 -1.83 19.10 8.03
CA GLU A 152 -1.41 20.02 6.99
C GLU A 152 -0.09 19.58 6.34
N LYS A 153 0.90 19.22 7.15
CA LYS A 153 2.17 18.67 6.68
C LYS A 153 1.95 17.36 5.92
N SER A 154 1.10 16.47 6.44
CA SER A 154 0.77 15.20 5.78
C SER A 154 0.09 15.41 4.42
N VAL A 155 -0.83 16.38 4.30
CA VAL A 155 -1.50 16.73 3.04
C VAL A 155 -0.50 17.31 2.04
N ALA A 156 0.36 18.25 2.46
CA ALA A 156 1.39 18.83 1.59
C ALA A 156 2.38 17.77 1.09
N LEU A 157 2.85 16.89 1.96
CA LEU A 157 3.76 15.78 1.61
C LEU A 157 3.09 14.74 0.69
N THR A 158 1.82 14.41 0.95
CA THR A 158 1.04 13.53 0.07
C THR A 158 0.91 14.12 -1.32
N SER A 159 0.59 15.42 -1.42
CA SER A 159 0.52 16.15 -2.69
C SER A 159 1.87 16.14 -3.44
N LEU A 160 2.97 16.37 -2.72
CA LEU A 160 4.32 16.34 -3.28
C LEU A 160 4.68 14.97 -3.86
N ILE A 161 4.39 13.88 -3.13
CA ILE A 161 4.68 12.53 -3.61
C ILE A 161 3.81 12.15 -4.82
N LEU A 162 2.53 12.52 -4.83
CA LEU A 162 1.65 12.34 -6.00
C LEU A 162 2.18 13.09 -7.23
N ALA A 163 2.69 14.32 -7.03
CA ALA A 163 3.30 15.09 -8.10
C ALA A 163 4.58 14.42 -8.63
N LEU A 164 5.45 13.93 -7.75
CA LEU A 164 6.66 13.19 -8.12
C LEU A 164 6.34 11.91 -8.89
N ASP A 165 5.37 11.12 -8.43
CA ASP A 165 4.91 9.91 -9.11
C ASP A 165 4.39 10.18 -10.53
N SER A 166 3.96 11.42 -10.82
CA SER A 166 3.49 11.80 -12.15
C SER A 166 4.61 12.18 -13.13
N VAL A 167 5.85 12.34 -12.65
CA VAL A 167 7.03 12.81 -13.42
C VAL A 167 8.27 11.91 -13.26
N ASP A 168 8.11 10.70 -12.76
CA ASP A 168 9.21 9.76 -12.53
C ASP A 168 9.63 8.98 -13.79
N ASN A 169 10.84 8.44 -13.75
CA ASN A 169 11.45 7.62 -14.80
C ASN A 169 11.62 6.14 -14.38
N THR A 170 10.55 5.55 -13.82
CA THR A 170 10.54 4.17 -13.32
C THR A 170 9.42 3.32 -13.94
N LEU A 171 9.45 2.02 -13.65
CA LEU A 171 8.37 1.06 -13.94
C LEU A 171 7.34 0.94 -12.80
N GLY A 172 7.37 1.86 -11.81
CA GLY A 172 6.48 1.83 -10.65
C GLY A 172 7.16 1.53 -9.31
N HIS A 173 8.49 1.47 -9.28
CA HIS A 173 9.28 1.33 -8.05
C HIS A 173 10.68 1.95 -8.22
N TYR A 174 11.37 2.23 -7.12
CA TYR A 174 12.66 2.94 -7.09
C TYR A 174 13.88 2.04 -6.84
N ALA A 175 13.74 0.72 -7.03
CA ALA A 175 14.88 -0.20 -7.04
C ALA A 175 15.61 -0.26 -8.40
N ALA A 176 15.00 0.25 -9.46
CA ALA A 176 15.59 0.36 -10.79
C ALA A 176 14.93 1.49 -11.59
N TYR A 177 15.69 2.10 -12.50
CA TYR A 177 15.24 3.21 -13.34
C TYR A 177 15.34 2.84 -14.83
N LEU A 178 14.50 3.48 -15.65
CA LEU A 178 14.57 3.33 -17.10
C LEU A 178 15.89 3.91 -17.63
N ALA A 179 16.40 3.34 -18.72
CA ALA A 179 17.62 3.85 -19.35
C ALA A 179 17.37 5.19 -20.05
N GLU A 180 16.25 5.28 -20.75
CA GLU A 180 15.79 6.49 -21.42
C GLU A 180 14.74 7.21 -20.56
N TRP A 181 14.62 8.52 -20.74
CA TRP A 181 13.61 9.33 -20.08
C TRP A 181 12.21 8.99 -20.62
N SER A 182 11.32 8.57 -19.74
CA SER A 182 9.91 8.33 -20.08
C SER A 182 9.23 9.65 -20.48
N PRO A 183 8.21 9.61 -21.38
CA PRO A 183 7.51 10.81 -21.82
C PRO A 183 6.95 11.67 -20.67
N ARG A 184 6.51 11.05 -19.58
CA ARG A 184 5.99 11.78 -18.41
C ARG A 184 7.06 12.54 -17.63
N SER A 185 8.32 12.08 -17.67
CA SER A 185 9.41 12.71 -16.92
C SER A 185 9.75 14.13 -17.42
N TYR A 186 9.36 14.46 -18.66
CA TYR A 186 9.48 15.79 -19.24
C TYR A 186 8.42 16.78 -18.76
N ARG A 187 7.40 16.35 -18.03
CA ARG A 187 6.44 17.26 -17.39
C ARG A 187 7.10 17.97 -16.20
N ASP A 188 6.57 19.13 -15.86
CA ASP A 188 7.00 19.86 -14.67
C ASP A 188 6.31 19.30 -13.41
N LEU A 189 7.09 19.20 -12.32
CA LEU A 189 6.57 18.87 -11.01
C LEU A 189 5.51 19.90 -10.58
N LYS A 190 4.26 19.47 -10.47
CA LYS A 190 3.14 20.32 -10.06
C LYS A 190 2.27 19.62 -9.02
N LEU A 191 2.22 20.20 -7.82
CA LEU A 191 1.39 19.73 -6.72
C LEU A 191 -0.08 19.95 -7.05
N LYS A 192 -0.92 19.00 -6.65
CA LYS A 192 -2.38 19.06 -6.74
C LYS A 192 -2.98 18.72 -5.40
N LEU A 193 -4.15 19.26 -5.08
CA LEU A 193 -4.90 18.81 -3.92
C LEU A 193 -5.11 17.30 -4.01
N PRO A 194 -4.72 16.52 -2.99
CA PRO A 194 -5.10 15.11 -2.92
C PRO A 194 -6.62 14.98 -2.94
N LEU A 195 -7.13 13.80 -3.26
CA LEU A 195 -8.57 13.48 -3.29
C LEU A 195 -9.14 13.33 -1.85
N LEU A 196 -8.98 14.41 -1.08
CA LEU A 196 -9.41 14.56 0.29
C LEU A 196 -10.92 14.48 0.38
N PHE A 197 -11.39 13.98 1.50
CA PHE A 197 -12.79 13.93 1.87
C PHE A 197 -12.90 14.40 3.31
N LYS A 198 -14.09 14.88 3.69
CA LYS A 198 -14.37 15.19 5.08
C LYS A 198 -14.62 13.87 5.81
N ASN A 199 -13.69 13.49 6.67
CA ASN A 199 -13.90 12.36 7.55
C ASN A 199 -14.89 12.74 8.67
N ASN A 200 -15.83 11.84 8.96
CA ASN A 200 -16.81 11.97 10.05
C ASN A 200 -16.68 10.86 11.11
N GLN A 201 -15.73 9.94 10.93
CA GLN A 201 -15.48 8.81 11.85
C GLN A 201 -14.21 9.02 12.66
N GLN A 202 -14.10 8.34 13.79
CA GLN A 202 -12.89 8.32 14.61
C GLN A 202 -11.85 7.33 14.04
N ASN A 203 -11.31 7.65 12.88
CA ASN A 203 -10.24 6.85 12.26
C ASN A 203 -8.94 6.99 13.04
N GLU A 204 -8.08 5.98 12.92
CA GLU A 204 -6.77 5.92 13.57
C GLU A 204 -5.68 5.57 12.54
N VAL A 205 -4.47 6.06 12.79
CA VAL A 205 -3.29 5.74 11.99
C VAL A 205 -2.18 5.25 12.91
N ILE A 206 -1.76 4.01 12.70
CA ILE A 206 -0.67 3.37 13.42
C ILE A 206 0.49 3.18 12.45
N LYS A 207 1.67 3.69 12.83
CA LYS A 207 2.91 3.38 12.14
C LYS A 207 3.69 2.38 12.98
N GLY A 208 3.45 1.09 12.77
CA GLY A 208 3.96 0.06 13.67
C GLY A 208 4.10 -1.31 13.03
N ASP A 209 4.70 -2.20 13.81
CA ASP A 209 4.69 -3.63 13.51
C ASP A 209 3.26 -4.16 13.67
N ILE A 210 2.86 -5.02 12.73
CA ILE A 210 1.50 -5.55 12.72
C ILE A 210 1.22 -6.46 13.92
N PHE A 211 2.20 -7.23 14.39
CA PHE A 211 2.03 -8.12 15.55
C PHE A 211 1.79 -7.31 16.83
N GLU A 212 2.47 -6.17 16.99
CA GLU A 212 2.21 -5.27 18.10
C GLU A 212 0.85 -4.57 17.98
N THR A 213 0.46 -4.20 16.75
CA THR A 213 -0.83 -3.57 16.49
C THR A 213 -1.99 -4.48 16.86
N VAL A 214 -1.96 -5.74 16.41
CA VAL A 214 -3.09 -6.68 16.63
C VAL A 214 -3.16 -7.21 18.06
N LYS A 215 -2.06 -7.18 18.82
CA LYS A 215 -2.02 -7.55 20.25
C LYS A 215 -2.64 -6.47 21.14
N ASN A 216 -2.41 -5.20 20.82
CA ASN A 216 -2.77 -4.08 21.69
C ASN A 216 -4.15 -3.47 21.39
N HIS A 217 -4.80 -3.92 20.31
CA HIS A 217 -6.09 -3.39 19.86
C HIS A 217 -7.09 -4.52 19.58
N LYS A 218 -8.38 -4.19 19.64
CA LYS A 218 -9.48 -5.11 19.30
C LYS A 218 -10.21 -4.56 18.09
N PHE A 219 -10.53 -5.45 17.14
CA PHE A 219 -11.25 -5.09 15.92
C PHE A 219 -12.49 -5.96 15.68
N ASP A 220 -13.49 -5.48 14.95
CA ASP A 220 -14.59 -6.33 14.49
C ASP A 220 -14.13 -7.14 13.28
N LEU A 221 -13.38 -6.49 12.37
CA LEU A 221 -12.73 -7.11 11.22
C LEU A 221 -11.29 -6.63 11.04
N ALA A 222 -10.38 -7.56 10.74
CA ALA A 222 -9.03 -7.23 10.31
C ALA A 222 -8.80 -7.65 8.85
N TYR A 223 -8.44 -6.70 8.00
CA TYR A 223 -8.01 -6.93 6.62
C TYR A 223 -6.48 -7.04 6.58
N PHE A 224 -5.97 -8.13 6.02
CA PHE A 224 -4.54 -8.37 5.86
C PHE A 224 -4.17 -8.57 4.39
N ASP A 225 -3.16 -7.82 3.96
CA ASP A 225 -2.50 -7.95 2.66
C ASP A 225 -0.98 -7.88 2.86
N PRO A 226 -0.37 -8.87 3.54
CA PRO A 226 1.03 -8.83 3.88
C PRO A 226 1.90 -8.83 2.61
N PRO A 227 3.08 -8.19 2.63
CA PRO A 227 4.01 -8.27 1.50
C PRO A 227 4.44 -9.72 1.33
N TYR A 228 4.35 -10.24 0.11
CA TYR A 228 4.74 -11.61 -0.22
C TYR A 228 6.00 -11.62 -1.08
N GLY A 229 6.94 -12.48 -0.73
CA GLY A 229 8.11 -12.74 -1.56
C GLY A 229 7.71 -13.44 -2.87
N SER A 230 8.44 -13.17 -3.96
CA SER A 230 8.20 -13.86 -5.23
C SER A 230 8.54 -15.36 -5.14
N ASN A 231 7.69 -16.18 -5.77
CA ASN A 231 7.83 -17.64 -5.88
C ASN A 231 8.66 -18.12 -7.10
N ASN A 232 9.47 -17.25 -7.71
CA ASN A 232 10.30 -17.66 -8.85
C ASN A 232 11.47 -18.56 -8.41
N GLY A 233 11.24 -19.87 -8.31
CA GLY A 233 12.26 -20.87 -7.95
C GLY A 233 13.44 -20.99 -8.93
N LYS A 234 13.36 -20.37 -10.12
CA LYS A 234 14.42 -20.33 -11.15
C LYS A 234 15.30 -19.08 -11.07
N MET A 235 14.96 -18.09 -10.26
CA MET A 235 15.81 -16.94 -9.98
C MET A 235 16.42 -17.13 -8.59
N PRO A 236 17.76 -17.00 -8.41
CA PRO A 236 18.27 -16.73 -7.07
C PRO A 236 17.47 -15.52 -6.56
N PRO A 237 16.92 -15.54 -5.33
CA PRO A 237 15.97 -14.54 -4.88
C PRO A 237 16.58 -13.17 -5.16
N SER A 238 16.02 -12.46 -6.15
CA SER A 238 16.52 -11.15 -6.52
C SER A 238 16.29 -10.29 -5.29
N ARG A 239 17.38 -10.03 -4.57
CA ARG A 239 17.45 -9.44 -3.23
C ARG A 239 17.01 -7.97 -3.27
N VAL A 240 15.73 -7.74 -3.50
CA VAL A 240 15.10 -6.44 -3.37
C VAL A 240 13.75 -6.69 -2.71
N ARG A 241 13.71 -6.49 -1.39
CA ARG A 241 12.49 -6.60 -0.60
C ARG A 241 11.57 -5.40 -0.80
N TYR A 242 10.33 -5.52 -0.37
CA TYR A 242 9.27 -4.54 -0.57
C TYR A 242 9.66 -3.12 -0.11
N ASN A 243 10.31 -3.00 1.05
CA ASN A 243 10.80 -1.72 1.57
C ASN A 243 11.76 -1.00 0.60
N SER A 244 12.60 -1.76 -0.12
CA SER A 244 13.53 -1.21 -1.10
C SER A 244 12.84 -0.60 -2.33
N TYR A 245 11.60 -0.98 -2.65
CA TYR A 245 10.89 -0.43 -3.80
C TYR A 245 10.46 1.03 -3.60
N TYR A 246 10.24 1.45 -2.37
CA TYR A 246 9.64 2.76 -2.06
C TYR A 246 10.51 3.62 -1.17
N HIS A 247 11.80 3.29 -1.05
CA HIS A 247 12.78 3.98 -0.20
C HIS A 247 12.83 5.51 -0.42
N ILE A 248 12.64 5.99 -1.66
CA ILE A 248 12.63 7.44 -1.96
C ILE A 248 11.51 8.15 -1.21
N TRP A 249 10.35 7.53 -1.04
CA TRP A 249 9.25 8.15 -0.31
C TRP A 249 9.59 8.34 1.16
N THR A 250 10.30 7.39 1.77
CA THR A 250 10.87 7.58 3.12
C THR A 250 11.77 8.80 3.17
N THR A 251 12.68 8.97 2.21
CA THR A 251 13.57 10.14 2.13
C THR A 251 12.80 11.45 1.93
N VAL A 252 11.76 11.47 1.08
CA VAL A 252 10.94 12.67 0.85
C VAL A 252 10.18 13.05 2.12
N ILE A 253 9.58 12.09 2.82
CA ILE A 253 8.84 12.38 4.05
C ILE A 253 9.78 12.87 5.15
N LEU A 254 10.87 12.15 5.42
CA LEU A 254 11.78 12.46 6.51
C LEU A 254 12.69 13.66 6.24
N ASN A 255 12.96 13.98 4.96
CA ASN A 255 13.96 14.98 4.53
C ASN A 255 15.34 14.79 5.21
N ASP A 256 15.70 13.54 5.49
CA ASP A 256 16.79 13.18 6.39
C ASP A 256 18.14 12.96 5.69
N LYS A 257 18.19 13.13 4.37
CA LYS A 257 19.43 13.11 3.55
C LYS A 257 20.33 11.90 3.89
N PRO A 258 19.79 10.67 3.77
CA PRO A 258 20.42 9.47 4.30
C PRO A 258 21.70 9.12 3.53
N LYS A 259 22.55 8.27 4.12
CA LYS A 259 23.61 7.60 3.36
C LYS A 259 23.00 6.70 2.29
N LEU A 260 23.56 6.76 1.08
CA LEU A 260 23.07 6.02 -0.09
C LEU A 260 24.03 4.90 -0.49
N PHE A 261 23.52 3.91 -1.21
CA PHE A 261 24.32 2.82 -1.76
C PHE A 261 23.82 2.31 -3.12
N GLY A 262 24.73 1.68 -3.86
CA GLY A 262 24.45 1.04 -5.14
C GLY A 262 24.19 2.02 -6.28
N LYS A 263 24.11 1.51 -7.51
CA LYS A 263 23.99 2.31 -8.75
C LYS A 263 22.73 3.17 -8.86
N VAL A 264 21.71 2.86 -8.04
CA VAL A 264 20.41 3.54 -8.04
C VAL A 264 20.24 4.45 -6.82
N ASN A 265 21.28 4.64 -6.02
CA ASN A 265 21.26 5.51 -4.83
C ASN A 265 20.13 5.15 -3.84
N ARG A 266 20.01 3.86 -3.50
CA ARG A 266 19.07 3.41 -2.46
C ARG A 266 19.52 3.87 -1.08
N ARG A 267 18.59 4.10 -0.16
CA ARG A 267 18.93 4.38 1.25
C ARG A 267 19.65 3.19 1.88
N LEU A 268 20.74 3.42 2.62
CA LEU A 268 21.53 2.35 3.24
C LEU A 268 20.70 1.47 4.20
N ASP A 269 19.74 2.07 4.89
CA ASP A 269 18.80 1.40 5.81
C ASP A 269 17.71 0.59 5.10
N SER A 270 17.55 0.73 3.79
CA SER A 270 16.62 -0.08 2.99
C SER A 270 17.25 -1.40 2.51
N LYS A 271 18.49 -1.71 2.91
CA LYS A 271 19.14 -2.99 2.60
C LYS A 271 18.35 -4.15 3.19
N ASP A 272 18.28 -5.24 2.44
CA ASP A 272 17.48 -6.41 2.84
C ASP A 272 17.97 -7.10 4.11
N GLU A 273 19.25 -6.94 4.46
CA GLU A 273 19.82 -7.45 5.72
C GLU A 273 19.37 -6.65 6.95
N VAL A 274 18.84 -5.44 6.75
CA VAL A 274 18.46 -4.50 7.80
C VAL A 274 16.94 -4.41 7.96
N ALA A 275 16.18 -4.44 6.85
CA ALA A 275 14.74 -4.20 6.84
C ALA A 275 13.96 -5.37 6.20
N ALA A 276 14.20 -6.57 6.71
CA ALA A 276 13.54 -7.79 6.26
C ALA A 276 12.13 -7.95 6.87
N SER A 277 11.09 -8.03 6.03
CA SER A 277 9.79 -8.54 6.48
C SER A 277 9.82 -10.07 6.59
N VAL A 278 9.28 -10.60 7.69
CA VAL A 278 9.11 -12.06 7.89
C VAL A 278 8.16 -12.67 6.84
N PHE A 279 7.19 -11.88 6.36
CA PHE A 279 6.23 -12.31 5.32
C PHE A 279 6.86 -12.46 3.93
N GLU A 280 8.05 -11.88 3.73
CA GLU A 280 8.84 -12.01 2.50
C GLU A 280 9.93 -13.09 2.61
N GLU A 281 10.03 -13.78 3.75
CA GLU A 281 11.08 -14.77 3.98
C GLU A 281 10.91 -15.99 3.07
N PHE A 282 12.02 -16.40 2.45
CA PHE A 282 12.03 -17.47 1.47
C PHE A 282 12.48 -18.81 2.05
N ARG A 283 13.14 -18.76 3.21
CA ARG A 283 13.64 -19.93 3.91
C ARG A 283 12.49 -20.72 4.53
N LYS A 284 12.75 -22.03 4.63
CA LYS A 284 11.92 -22.95 5.39
C LYS A 284 12.51 -23.11 6.79
N ASP A 285 11.67 -23.41 7.77
CA ASP A 285 12.09 -23.83 9.10
C ASP A 285 12.66 -25.26 9.07
N GLU A 286 13.07 -25.76 10.25
CA GLU A 286 13.64 -27.10 10.42
C GLU A 286 12.64 -28.21 10.05
N GLN A 287 11.33 -27.91 10.09
CA GLN A 287 10.24 -28.81 9.77
C GLN A 287 9.85 -28.78 8.29
N GLY A 288 10.47 -27.89 7.49
CA GLY A 288 10.24 -27.77 6.05
C GLY A 288 9.08 -26.85 5.66
N HIS A 289 8.49 -26.10 6.60
CA HIS A 289 7.46 -25.10 6.34
C HIS A 289 8.08 -23.74 6.04
N PHE A 290 7.48 -22.95 5.15
CA PHE A 290 7.96 -21.59 4.91
C PHE A 290 7.78 -20.71 6.14
N ILE A 291 8.83 -19.97 6.53
CA ILE A 291 8.77 -19.04 7.68
C ILE A 291 7.66 -17.99 7.49
N ALA A 292 7.43 -17.54 6.27
CA ALA A 292 6.33 -16.64 5.96
C ALA A 292 4.94 -17.23 6.28
N MET A 293 4.76 -18.56 6.16
CA MET A 293 3.49 -19.22 6.49
C MET A 293 3.27 -19.29 8.00
N ASN A 294 4.33 -19.58 8.75
CA ASN A 294 4.28 -19.51 10.20
C ASN A 294 3.92 -18.10 10.67
N ALA A 295 4.47 -17.06 10.03
CA ALA A 295 4.13 -15.68 10.34
C ALA A 295 2.68 -15.31 10.02
N ILE A 296 2.10 -15.80 8.91
CA ILE A 296 0.66 -15.61 8.62
C ILE A 296 -0.21 -16.32 9.66
N LYS A 297 0.15 -17.54 10.03
CA LYS A 297 -0.56 -18.29 11.08
C LYS A 297 -0.49 -17.55 12.42
N GLU A 298 0.69 -17.11 12.84
CA GLU A 298 0.89 -16.31 14.05
C GLU A 298 0.09 -15.01 14.01
N LEU A 299 0.06 -14.33 12.85
CA LEU A 299 -0.70 -13.10 12.69
C LEU A 299 -2.21 -13.35 12.91
N ILE A 300 -2.77 -14.37 12.27
CA ILE A 300 -4.17 -14.78 12.46
C ILE A 300 -4.41 -15.13 13.92
N HIS A 301 -3.52 -15.91 14.53
CA HIS A 301 -3.60 -16.36 15.92
C HIS A 301 -3.59 -15.21 16.93
N CYS A 302 -2.68 -14.23 16.78
CA CYS A 302 -2.58 -13.10 17.71
C CYS A 302 -3.65 -12.02 17.47
N THR A 303 -4.36 -12.04 16.34
CA THR A 303 -5.32 -10.99 16.01
C THR A 303 -6.58 -11.07 16.86
N ASN A 304 -6.85 -10.04 17.66
CA ASN A 304 -8.08 -9.92 18.43
C ASN A 304 -9.20 -9.32 17.57
N SER A 305 -9.75 -10.13 16.66
CA SER A 305 -10.93 -9.77 15.87
C SER A 305 -11.90 -10.91 15.65
N LYS A 306 -13.19 -10.58 15.44
CA LYS A 306 -14.23 -11.57 15.11
C LYS A 306 -14.05 -12.10 13.69
N TYR A 307 -13.79 -11.19 12.74
CA TYR A 307 -13.58 -11.53 11.35
C TYR A 307 -12.16 -11.21 10.90
N ILE A 308 -11.61 -12.04 10.02
CA ILE A 308 -10.35 -11.79 9.32
C ILE A 308 -10.58 -11.97 7.82
N LEU A 309 -10.15 -10.98 7.04
CA LEU A 309 -10.14 -11.02 5.58
C LEU A 309 -8.68 -10.99 5.10
N LEU A 310 -8.17 -12.12 4.63
CA LEU A 310 -6.81 -12.24 4.11
C LEU A 310 -6.81 -12.14 2.58
N SER A 311 -5.97 -11.26 2.05
CA SER A 311 -5.62 -11.17 0.63
C SER A 311 -4.26 -11.81 0.39
N TYR A 312 -4.17 -12.65 -0.64
CA TYR A 312 -2.90 -13.28 -1.02
C TYR A 312 -2.82 -13.53 -2.52
N SER A 313 -1.67 -13.23 -3.13
CA SER A 313 -1.46 -13.45 -4.56
C SER A 313 -0.89 -14.83 -4.85
N SER A 314 -1.28 -15.46 -5.96
CA SER A 314 -0.68 -16.70 -6.46
C SER A 314 0.79 -16.55 -6.87
N GLY A 315 1.31 -15.32 -6.96
CA GLY A 315 2.73 -15.04 -7.12
C GLY A 315 3.54 -15.17 -5.83
N GLY A 316 2.84 -15.29 -4.69
CA GLY A 316 3.41 -15.57 -3.38
C GLY A 316 3.85 -17.03 -3.22
N ARG A 317 4.51 -17.32 -2.10
CA ARG A 317 5.14 -18.63 -1.83
C ARG A 317 4.17 -19.66 -1.29
N ALA A 318 3.13 -19.21 -0.60
CA ALA A 318 2.11 -20.09 -0.06
C ALA A 318 1.41 -20.84 -1.18
N THR A 319 1.15 -22.12 -0.99
CA THR A 319 0.10 -22.76 -1.77
C THR A 319 -1.28 -22.36 -1.25
N LYS A 320 -2.29 -22.51 -2.09
CA LYS A 320 -3.67 -22.23 -1.71
C LYS A 320 -4.12 -23.18 -0.61
N GLU A 321 -3.64 -24.42 -0.65
CA GLU A 321 -3.90 -25.47 0.33
C GLU A 321 -3.30 -25.12 1.69
N GLU A 322 -2.04 -24.66 1.74
CA GLU A 322 -1.40 -24.25 3.00
C GLU A 322 -2.17 -23.11 3.68
N LEU A 323 -2.60 -22.09 2.91
CA LEU A 323 -3.40 -20.98 3.46
C LEU A 323 -4.75 -21.45 3.96
N PHE A 324 -5.40 -22.36 3.23
CA PHE A 324 -6.67 -22.94 3.63
C PHE A 324 -6.55 -23.72 4.94
N ASP A 325 -5.51 -24.54 5.09
CA ASP A 325 -5.24 -25.32 6.29
C ASP A 325 -4.96 -24.39 7.49
N ILE A 326 -4.16 -23.33 7.30
CA ILE A 326 -3.93 -22.32 8.34
C ILE A 326 -5.25 -21.70 8.79
N ILE A 327 -6.07 -21.23 7.85
CA ILE A 327 -7.34 -20.55 8.15
C ILE A 327 -8.30 -21.47 8.91
N ASN A 328 -8.44 -22.74 8.48
CA ASN A 328 -9.32 -23.69 9.17
C ASN A 328 -8.79 -24.13 10.53
N SER A 329 -7.48 -24.06 10.75
CA SER A 329 -6.89 -24.36 12.06
C SER A 329 -7.16 -23.26 13.10
N GLU A 330 -7.42 -22.02 12.67
CA GLU A 330 -7.60 -20.85 13.54
C GLU A 330 -9.06 -20.34 13.58
N GLY A 331 -9.95 -20.87 12.73
CA GLY A 331 -11.34 -20.45 12.69
C GLY A 331 -12.19 -21.12 11.60
N LYS A 332 -13.40 -20.61 11.40
CA LYS A 332 -14.33 -21.09 10.37
C LYS A 332 -14.23 -20.23 9.12
N MET A 333 -13.87 -20.84 7.99
CA MET A 333 -13.94 -20.17 6.70
C MET A 333 -15.40 -19.85 6.32
N ILE A 334 -15.70 -18.57 6.09
CA ILE A 334 -17.02 -18.09 5.64
C ILE A 334 -17.08 -18.09 4.12
N GLN A 335 -16.04 -17.56 3.48
CA GLN A 335 -16.00 -17.37 2.03
C GLN A 335 -14.57 -17.33 1.52
N ALA A 336 -14.33 -17.95 0.36
CA ALA A 336 -13.08 -17.81 -0.39
C ALA A 336 -13.39 -17.52 -1.85
N ILE A 337 -12.67 -16.58 -2.46
CA ILE A 337 -12.81 -16.26 -3.88
C ILE A 337 -11.45 -16.13 -4.56
N GLU A 338 -11.45 -16.43 -5.86
CA GLU A 338 -10.29 -16.34 -6.74
C GLU A 338 -10.57 -15.33 -7.86
N ILE A 339 -9.61 -14.42 -8.09
CA ILE A 339 -9.73 -13.29 -9.01
C ILE A 339 -8.60 -13.35 -10.03
N ASN A 340 -8.96 -13.47 -11.31
CA ASN A 340 -8.00 -13.46 -12.42
C ASN A 340 -7.78 -12.03 -12.97
N TYR A 341 -6.56 -11.51 -12.81
CA TYR A 341 -6.20 -10.14 -13.23
C TYR A 341 -6.28 -9.89 -14.74
N LYS A 342 -6.12 -10.91 -15.59
CA LYS A 342 -6.13 -10.74 -17.06
C LYS A 342 -7.52 -10.69 -17.66
N LYS A 343 -8.53 -11.25 -16.97
CA LYS A 343 -9.88 -11.38 -17.52
C LYS A 343 -10.99 -10.72 -16.70
N ASN A 344 -10.73 -10.23 -15.48
CA ASN A 344 -11.79 -9.78 -14.55
C ASN A 344 -12.94 -10.80 -14.46
N VAL A 345 -12.63 -12.09 -14.66
CA VAL A 345 -13.59 -13.20 -14.54
C VAL A 345 -13.50 -13.72 -13.11
N MET A 346 -14.64 -13.74 -12.44
CA MET A 346 -14.79 -14.30 -11.09
C MET A 346 -15.06 -15.80 -11.19
N GLY A 347 -14.24 -16.62 -10.54
CA GLY A 347 -14.53 -18.04 -10.31
C GLY A 347 -15.07 -18.24 -8.90
N GLN A 348 -16.28 -18.77 -8.76
CA GLN A 348 -16.74 -19.33 -7.49
C GLN A 348 -16.21 -20.76 -7.38
N MET A 349 -15.52 -21.11 -6.30
CA MET A 349 -15.23 -22.51 -6.03
C MET A 349 -16.51 -23.21 -5.54
N ARG A 350 -17.01 -24.16 -6.33
CA ARG A 350 -18.00 -25.16 -5.87
C ARG A 350 -17.28 -26.46 -5.59
N TRP A 351 -17.57 -27.04 -4.43
CA TRP A 351 -16.91 -28.23 -3.91
C TRP A 351 -17.48 -29.50 -4.55
N THR A 352 -16.84 -29.96 -5.62
CA THR A 352 -16.83 -31.36 -6.05
C THR A 352 -15.45 -31.66 -6.63
N ASN A 353 -14.79 -32.68 -6.10
CA ASN A 353 -13.42 -33.09 -6.42
C ASN A 353 -13.14 -33.15 -7.92
N GLU A 354 -12.19 -32.32 -8.40
CA GLU A 354 -11.17 -32.60 -9.41
C GLU A 354 -10.48 -31.26 -9.78
N TRP A 355 -9.27 -31.04 -9.27
CA TRP A 355 -8.52 -29.79 -9.45
C TRP A 355 -7.40 -30.00 -10.46
N ILE A 356 -7.61 -29.49 -11.68
CA ILE A 356 -6.58 -29.40 -12.70
C ILE A 356 -5.78 -28.12 -12.42
N ASN A 357 -4.46 -28.27 -12.26
CA ASN A 357 -3.48 -27.18 -12.29
C ASN A 357 -3.80 -26.25 -13.47
N SER A 358 -4.35 -25.07 -13.21
CA SER A 358 -4.49 -24.04 -14.22
C SER A 358 -3.19 -23.23 -14.26
N ASP A 359 -2.46 -23.37 -15.36
CA ASP A 359 -1.24 -22.63 -15.73
C ASP A 359 -1.47 -21.11 -15.94
N ASP A 360 -2.49 -20.52 -15.31
CA ASP A 360 -2.86 -19.12 -15.51
C ASP A 360 -2.01 -18.19 -14.61
N LYS A 361 -1.11 -17.45 -15.27
CA LYS A 361 -0.23 -16.45 -14.66
C LYS A 361 -1.04 -15.32 -13.98
N TYR A 362 -0.95 -15.29 -12.65
CA TYR A 362 -1.34 -14.23 -11.68
C TYR A 362 -2.82 -14.20 -11.25
N MET A 363 -3.14 -14.93 -10.18
CA MET A 363 -4.42 -14.87 -9.45
C MET A 363 -4.27 -14.11 -8.12
N GLU A 364 -5.36 -13.55 -7.62
CA GLU A 364 -5.51 -13.12 -6.22
C GLU A 364 -6.56 -13.96 -5.52
N TYR A 365 -6.28 -14.30 -4.28
CA TYR A 365 -7.17 -15.00 -3.39
C TYR A 365 -7.62 -14.05 -2.28
N LEU A 366 -8.91 -14.06 -1.98
CA LEU A 366 -9.47 -13.44 -0.79
C LEU A 366 -10.14 -14.51 0.06
N PHE A 367 -9.77 -14.58 1.33
CA PHE A 367 -10.33 -15.50 2.30
C PHE A 367 -10.94 -14.74 3.47
N LEU A 368 -12.23 -14.90 3.68
CA LEU A 368 -12.95 -14.39 4.84
C LEU A 368 -13.21 -15.53 5.81
N MET A 369 -12.82 -15.34 7.06
CA MET A 369 -13.04 -16.27 8.15
C MET A 369 -13.68 -15.59 9.37
N GLU A 370 -14.41 -16.37 10.14
CA GLU A 370 -14.82 -16.07 11.51
C GLU A 370 -13.84 -16.76 12.45
N LYS A 371 -13.19 -16.00 13.31
CA LYS A 371 -12.25 -16.53 14.28
C LYS A 371 -13.01 -17.15 15.46
N CYS A 372 -12.54 -18.32 15.92
CA CYS A 372 -13.15 -19.07 17.03
C CYS A 372 -12.87 -18.45 18.40
#